data_AF-A0A4Q1VS46-F1
#
_entry.id   AF-A0A4Q1VS46-F1
#
_cell.length_a   1.000
_cell.length_b   1.000
_cell.length_c   1.000
_cell.angle_alpha   90.00
_cell.angle_beta   90.00
_cell.angle_gamma   90.00
#
_symmetry.space_group_name_H-M   'P 1'
#
loop_
_entity.id
_entity.type
_entity.pdbx_description
1 polymer ?
#
loop_
_entity_poly.entity_id
_entity_poly.type
_entity_poly.pdbx_seq_one_letter_code
_entity_poly.pdbx_strand_id
1 'polypeptide(L)'
;MTKAYRRIVPSMMAKELNIALASAEPKTICKAIGKALGEFNIAEIASQTGLQRQSIYRAFKNNTQLPNFSTVVAVLSAMGLQLEVKPKRERTTAA
;
A
#
# COMPACT_ATOMS: atom_id res chain seq x y z
N MET A 1 -0.55 9.73 22.78
CA MET A 1 0.74 9.17 23.21
C MET A 1 1.36 8.39 22.05
N THR A 2 2.07 9.07 21.15
CA THR A 2 2.62 8.49 19.90
C THR A 2 4.00 7.90 20.17
N LYS A 3 4.01 6.59 20.42
CA LYS A 3 5.22 5.77 20.53
C LYS A 3 6.00 5.87 19.23
N ALA A 4 7.30 6.18 19.33
CA ALA A 4 8.19 6.56 18.23
C ALA A 4 8.01 5.70 16.97
N TYR A 5 7.26 6.24 16.01
CA TYR A 5 7.32 5.81 14.61
C TYR A 5 8.76 6.10 14.15
N ARG A 6 9.48 5.12 13.58
CA ARG A 6 10.63 5.42 12.70
C ARG A 6 10.19 6.56 11.80
N ARG A 7 11.04 7.55 11.49
CA ARG A 7 10.68 8.70 10.62
C ARG A 7 9.99 8.19 9.34
N ILE A 8 8.66 8.11 9.34
CA ILE A 8 7.87 7.76 8.18
C ILE A 8 7.88 9.01 7.34
N VAL A 9 8.49 8.93 6.16
CA VAL A 9 8.44 10.00 5.17
C VAL A 9 7.47 9.53 4.09
N PRO A 10 6.21 10.02 4.07
CA PRO A 10 5.18 9.53 3.15
C PRO A 10 5.61 9.57 1.69
N SER A 11 6.37 10.58 1.28
CA SER A 11 6.89 10.71 -0.09
C SER A 11 7.89 9.61 -0.47
N MET A 12 8.73 9.16 0.48
CA MET A 12 9.67 8.06 0.25
C MET A 12 8.93 6.72 0.14
N MET A 13 7.98 6.48 1.03
CA MET A 13 7.12 5.29 0.99
C MET A 13 6.31 5.21 -0.30
N ALA A 14 5.71 6.33 -0.72
CA ALA A 14 5.00 6.42 -2.00
C ALA A 14 5.91 6.11 -3.19
N LYS A 15 7.15 6.62 -3.18
CA LYS A 15 8.14 6.33 -4.24
C LYS A 15 8.46 4.84 -4.30
N GLU A 16 8.68 4.18 -3.17
CA GLU A 16 8.96 2.74 -3.11
C GLU A 16 7.76 1.90 -3.60
N LEU A 17 6.54 2.23 -3.18
CA LEU A 17 5.33 1.51 -3.59
C LEU A 17 5.01 1.73 -5.07
N ASN A 18 5.28 2.91 -5.62
CA ASN A 18 5.10 3.16 -7.05
C ASN A 18 6.02 2.30 -7.93
N ILE A 19 7.23 1.97 -7.47
CA ILE A 19 8.11 1.01 -8.18
C ILE A 19 7.44 -0.36 -8.25
N ALA A 20 6.82 -0.82 -7.15
CA ALA A 20 6.11 -2.10 -7.14
C ALA A 20 4.83 -2.06 -7.99
N LEU A 21 4.07 -0.95 -7.97
CA LEU A 21 2.89 -0.78 -8.82
C LEU A 21 3.23 -0.79 -10.31
N ALA A 22 4.41 -0.29 -10.69
CA ALA A 22 4.88 -0.30 -12.07
C ALA A 22 5.14 -1.73 -12.62
N SER A 23 5.38 -2.73 -11.77
CA SER A 23 5.55 -4.11 -12.22
C SER A 23 4.26 -4.74 -12.74
N ALA A 24 3.09 -4.17 -12.39
CA ALA A 24 1.77 -4.72 -12.68
C ALA A 24 1.55 -6.16 -12.18
N GLU A 25 2.32 -6.60 -11.18
CA GLU A 25 2.21 -7.95 -10.60
C GLU A 25 1.59 -7.91 -9.20
N PRO A 26 0.39 -8.48 -9.00
CA PRO A 26 -0.32 -8.39 -7.71
C PRO A 26 0.48 -8.88 -6.51
N LYS A 27 1.22 -9.99 -6.64
CA LYS A 27 2.04 -10.55 -5.54
C LYS A 27 3.20 -9.63 -5.16
N THR A 28 3.83 -9.00 -6.15
CA THR A 28 4.94 -8.04 -5.95
C THR A 28 4.44 -6.78 -5.25
N ILE A 29 3.28 -6.26 -5.68
CA ILE A 29 2.60 -5.12 -5.04
C ILE A 29 2.25 -5.45 -3.58
N CYS A 30 1.61 -6.60 -3.32
CA CYS A 30 1.22 -7.00 -1.97
C CYS A 30 2.41 -7.16 -1.03
N LYS A 31 3.52 -7.73 -1.53
CA LYS A 31 4.77 -7.87 -0.76
C LYS A 31 5.37 -6.50 -0.40
N ALA A 32 5.36 -5.54 -1.33
CA ALA A 32 5.85 -4.18 -1.08
C ALA A 32 5.00 -3.44 -0.04
N ILE A 33 3.66 -3.53 -0.16
CA ILE A 33 2.73 -3.00 0.85
C ILE A 33 2.99 -3.66 2.21
N GLY A 34 3.19 -4.97 2.26
CA GLY A 34 3.52 -5.70 3.48
C GLY A 34 4.81 -5.27 4.16
N LYS A 35 5.84 -4.91 3.37
CA LYS A 35 7.08 -4.34 3.87
C LYS A 35 6.82 -2.98 4.51
N ALA A 36 6.14 -2.07 3.79
CA ALA A 36 5.79 -0.73 4.27
C ALA A 36 4.91 -0.78 5.54
N LEU A 37 3.93 -1.70 5.59
CA LEU A 37 3.10 -1.97 6.77
C LEU A 37 3.91 -2.38 8.02
N GLY A 38 5.16 -2.84 7.86
CA GLY A 38 6.06 -3.12 8.98
C GLY A 38 6.43 -1.89 9.81
N GLU A 39 6.18 -0.69 9.29
CA GLU A 39 6.41 0.58 9.99
C GLU A 39 5.18 1.05 10.79
N PHE A 40 4.04 0.37 10.64
CA PHE A 40 2.76 0.75 11.23
C PHE A 40 2.30 -0.21 12.33
N ASN A 41 1.44 0.30 13.22
CA ASN A 41 0.68 -0.55 14.13
C ASN A 41 -0.50 -1.20 13.39
N ILE A 42 -0.40 -2.51 13.13
CA ILE A 42 -1.43 -3.26 12.41
C ILE A 42 -2.79 -3.25 13.11
N ALA A 43 -2.84 -3.11 14.44
CA ALA A 43 -4.11 -2.97 15.16
C ALA A 43 -4.80 -1.64 14.85
N GLU A 44 -4.02 -0.57 14.66
CA GLU A 44 -4.53 0.74 14.28
C GLU A 44 -5.02 0.74 12.82
N ILE A 45 -4.24 0.17 11.90
CA ILE A 45 -4.65 -0.01 10.50
C ILE A 45 -5.95 -0.81 10.41
N ALA A 46 -6.07 -1.91 11.15
CA ALA A 46 -7.29 -2.71 11.21
C ALA A 46 -8.50 -1.88 11.69
N SER A 47 -8.31 -1.08 12.75
CA SER A 47 -9.37 -0.21 13.28
C SER A 47 -9.80 0.86 12.27
N GLN A 48 -8.85 1.51 11.58
CA GLN A 48 -9.16 2.57 10.62
C GLN A 48 -9.84 2.04 9.35
N THR A 49 -9.46 0.83 8.91
CA THR A 49 -9.98 0.22 7.67
C THR A 49 -11.23 -0.63 7.88
N GLY A 50 -11.58 -0.96 9.13
CA GLY A 50 -12.63 -1.94 9.45
C GLY A 50 -12.27 -3.38 9.11
N LEU A 51 -11.01 -3.65 8.75
CA LEU A 51 -10.53 -4.98 8.38
C LEU A 51 -10.10 -5.78 9.61
N GLN A 52 -10.28 -7.10 9.56
CA GLN A 52 -9.69 -7.98 10.57
C GLN A 52 -8.16 -8.02 10.42
N ARG A 53 -7.43 -7.94 11.54
CA ARG A 53 -5.96 -8.07 11.58
C ARG A 53 -5.46 -9.30 10.83
N GLN A 54 -6.14 -10.44 11.01
CA GLN A 54 -5.79 -11.70 10.32
C GLN A 54 -5.89 -11.58 8.79
N SER A 55 -6.88 -10.85 8.28
CA SER A 55 -7.02 -10.60 6.84
C SER A 55 -5.86 -9.76 6.31
N ILE A 56 -5.42 -8.74 7.05
CA ILE A 56 -4.24 -7.93 6.72
C ILE A 56 -2.97 -8.80 6.69
N TYR A 57 -2.81 -9.71 7.67
CA TYR A 57 -1.66 -10.63 7.70
C TYR A 57 -1.65 -11.58 6.51
N ARG A 58 -2.76 -12.24 6.18
CA ARG A 58 -2.86 -13.14 5.02
C ARG A 58 -2.58 -12.42 3.71
N ALA A 59 -3.10 -11.19 3.58
CA ALA A 59 -2.96 -10.38 2.37
C ALA A 59 -1.54 -9.86 2.14
N PHE A 60 -0.93 -9.24 3.16
CA PHE A 60 0.25 -8.41 2.94
C PHE A 60 1.52 -8.94 3.63
N LYS A 61 1.40 -9.65 4.76
CA LYS A 61 2.58 -10.19 5.47
C LYS A 61 2.95 -11.60 5.03
N ASN A 62 1.97 -12.49 5.04
CA ASN A 62 2.18 -13.89 4.70
C ASN A 62 2.00 -14.13 3.19
N ASN A 63 1.32 -13.20 2.50
CA ASN A 63 1.03 -13.27 1.07
C ASN A 63 0.39 -14.61 0.67
N THR A 64 -0.43 -15.18 1.57
CA THR A 64 -1.12 -16.46 1.39
C THR A 64 -2.42 -16.32 0.62
N GLN A 65 -2.99 -15.11 0.58
CA GLN A 65 -4.22 -14.80 -0.14
C GLN A 65 -4.11 -13.41 -0.76
N LEU A 66 -4.48 -13.25 -2.03
CA LEU A 66 -4.50 -11.92 -2.64
C LEU A 66 -5.69 -11.10 -2.10
N PRO A 67 -5.47 -9.84 -1.67
CA PRO A 67 -6.54 -8.94 -1.28
C PRO A 67 -7.39 -8.53 -2.48
N ASN A 68 -8.66 -8.22 -2.24
CA ASN A 68 -9.46 -7.49 -3.23
C ASN A 68 -8.96 -6.03 -3.35
N PHE A 69 -9.36 -5.35 -4.43
CA PHE A 69 -8.89 -3.99 -4.68
C PHE A 69 -9.32 -3.00 -3.59
N SER A 70 -10.52 -3.14 -3.04
CA SER A 70 -11.00 -2.28 -1.93
C SER A 70 -10.13 -2.38 -0.69
N THR A 71 -9.60 -3.58 -0.37
CA THR A 71 -8.65 -3.78 0.73
C THR A 71 -7.33 -3.06 0.47
N VAL A 72 -6.83 -3.11 -0.77
CA VAL A 72 -5.60 -2.38 -1.14
C VAL A 72 -5.79 -0.88 -0.97
N VAL A 73 -6.88 -0.33 -1.50
CA VAL A 73 -7.20 1.11 -1.39
C VAL A 73 -7.36 1.54 0.07
N ALA A 74 -8.11 0.79 0.88
CA ALA A 74 -8.33 1.09 2.29
C ALA A 74 -7.02 1.09 3.08
N VAL A 75 -6.15 0.10 2.85
CA VAL A 75 -4.86 0.00 3.53
C VAL A 75 -3.93 1.15 3.13
N LEU A 76 -3.83 1.49 1.84
CA LEU A 76 -3.05 2.63 1.40
C LEU A 76 -3.55 3.94 2.02
N SER A 77 -4.87 4.14 2.06
CA SER A 77 -5.49 5.30 2.70
C SER A 77 -5.17 5.38 4.19
N ALA A 78 -5.24 4.27 4.93
CA ALA A 78 -4.88 4.21 6.35
C ALA A 78 -3.38 4.45 6.60
N MET A 79 -2.54 4.17 5.60
CA MET A 79 -1.11 4.52 5.61
C MET A 79 -0.86 6.00 5.24
N GLY A 80 -1.91 6.79 4.97
CA GLY A 80 -1.80 8.18 4.53
C GLY A 80 -1.39 8.35 3.07
N LEU A 81 -1.62 7.32 2.25
CA LEU A 81 -1.27 7.30 0.82
C LEU A 81 -2.53 7.29 -0.04
N GLN A 82 -2.39 7.76 -1.28
CA GLN A 82 -3.45 7.75 -2.28
C GLN A 82 -2.95 7.12 -3.59
N LEU A 83 -3.83 6.42 -4.31
CA LEU A 83 -3.53 5.90 -5.64
C LEU A 83 -3.84 6.96 -6.70
N GLU A 84 -2.97 7.04 -7.71
CA GLU A 84 -3.10 7.95 -8.84
C GLU A 84 -2.94 7.13 -10.13
N VAL A 85 -3.82 7.37 -11.12
CA VAL A 85 -3.72 6.78 -12.45
C VAL A 85 -3.03 7.77 -13.38
N LYS A 86 -1.97 7.33 -14.07
CA LYS A 86 -1.22 8.14 -15.03
C LYS A 86 -1.27 7.55 -16.45
N PRO A 87 -1.18 8.37 -17.50
CA PRO A 87 -1.05 7.87 -18.86
C PRO A 87 0.16 6.94 -18.99
N LYS A 88 -0.03 5.75 -19.56
CA LYS A 88 1.08 4.81 -19.87
C LYS A 88 1.88 5.26 -21.10
N ARG A 89 1.25 6.05 -21.96
CA ARG A 89 1.85 6.71 -23.12
C ARG A 89 1.16 8.06 -23.24
N GLU A 90 1.92 9.13 -23.22
CA GLU A 90 1.42 10.42 -23.69
C GLU A 90 1.34 10.32 -25.21
N ARG A 91 0.13 10.37 -25.76
CA ARG A 91 -0.01 10.54 -27.19
C ARG A 91 0.27 12.02 -27.45
N THR A 92 1.51 12.35 -27.77
CA THR A 92 1.86 13.70 -28.23
C THR A 92 1.13 13.93 -29.54
N THR A 93 -0.02 14.60 -29.49
CA THR A 93 -0.57 15.23 -30.69
C THR A 93 0.36 16.39 -31.00
N ALA A 94 1.36 16.13 -31.86
CA ALA A 94 2.07 17.18 -32.54
C ALA A 94 1.05 17.95 -33.40
N ALA A 95 0.98 19.25 -33.17
CA ALA A 95 0.28 20.21 -34.01
C ALA A 95 1.09 20.45 -35.30
#